data_AF-A0A0Q5WJG2-F1
#
_entry.id   AF-A0A0Q5WJG2-F1
#
_cell.length_a   1.000
_cell.length_b   1.000
_cell.length_c   1.000
_cell.angle_alpha   90.00
_cell.angle_beta   90.00
_cell.angle_gamma   90.00
#
_symmetry.space_group_name_H-M   'P 1'
#
loop_
_entity.id
_entity.type
_entity.pdbx_description
1 polymer ?
#
loop_
_entity_poly.entity_id
_entity_poly.type
_entity_poly.pdbx_seq_one_letter_code
_entity_poly.pdbx_strand_id
1 'polypeptide(L)'
;MSKGASQPWQEVLEETQREGRLDGTALREYFAPLEEWLRQENLRTNEYVGWNYDGDYCKRSIETAGLQVFGGYYNAATGQKSSVDLYPLILLIYLYFSLCLL
;
A
#
# COMPACT_ATOMS: atom_id res chain seq x y z
N MET A 1 -8.52 22.18 -33.71
CA MET A 1 -8.05 22.83 -32.47
C MET A 1 -7.92 24.35 -32.65
N SER A 2 -9.00 25.04 -33.06
CA SER A 2 -8.98 26.48 -33.34
C SER A 2 -9.24 27.37 -32.12
N LYS A 3 -9.84 26.80 -31.06
CA LYS A 3 -10.35 27.56 -29.91
C LYS A 3 -9.26 27.94 -28.89
N GLY A 4 -8.15 27.22 -28.84
CA GLY A 4 -7.04 27.53 -27.92
C GLY A 4 -7.52 27.70 -26.47
N ALA A 5 -7.15 28.83 -25.84
CA ALA A 5 -7.58 29.19 -24.49
C ALA A 5 -8.68 30.26 -24.46
N SER A 6 -9.35 30.54 -25.59
CA SER A 6 -10.36 31.60 -25.66
C SER A 6 -11.72 31.20 -25.06
N GLN A 7 -11.93 29.91 -24.82
CA GLN A 7 -13.13 29.35 -24.19
C GLN A 7 -12.75 28.41 -23.03
N PRO A 8 -13.62 28.28 -22.01
CA PRO A 8 -13.46 27.24 -20.99
C PRO A 8 -13.33 25.86 -21.63
N TRP A 9 -12.43 25.03 -21.10
CA TRP A 9 -12.13 23.72 -21.68
C TRP A 9 -13.35 22.78 -21.69
N GLN A 10 -14.27 22.96 -20.74
CA GLN A 10 -15.51 22.19 -20.66
C GLN A 10 -16.43 22.43 -21.86
N GLU A 11 -16.56 23.69 -22.30
CA GLU A 11 -17.39 24.04 -23.47
C GLU A 11 -16.80 23.43 -24.75
N VAL A 12 -15.48 23.50 -24.90
CA VAL A 12 -14.77 22.89 -26.04
C VAL A 12 -14.91 21.36 -26.02
N LEU A 13 -14.89 20.75 -24.84
CA LEU A 13 -15.08 19.32 -24.66
C LEU A 13 -16.53 18.91 -24.99
N GLU A 14 -17.52 19.69 -24.56
CA GLU A 14 -18.93 19.46 -24.82
C GLU A 14 -19.26 19.54 -26.32
N GLU A 15 -18.70 20.51 -27.04
CA GLU A 15 -18.83 20.60 -28.50
C GLU A 15 -18.35 19.33 -29.22
N THR A 16 -17.35 18.64 -28.64
CA THR A 16 -16.71 17.48 -29.26
C THR A 16 -17.32 16.15 -28.83
N GLN A 17 -17.56 15.98 -27.52
CA GLN A 17 -18.02 14.73 -26.91
C GLN A 17 -19.50 14.75 -26.50
N ARG A 18 -20.21 15.87 -26.69
CA ARG A 18 -21.58 16.12 -26.20
C ARG A 18 -21.73 16.10 -24.67
N GLU A 19 -20.62 15.97 -23.94
CA GLU A 19 -20.54 16.05 -22.49
C GLU A 19 -19.37 17.00 -22.15
N GLY A 20 -19.61 17.98 -21.28
CA GLY A 20 -18.60 18.95 -20.83
C GLY A 20 -17.74 18.45 -19.65
N ARG A 21 -17.90 17.19 -19.25
CA ARG A 21 -17.23 16.59 -18.08
C ARG A 21 -16.12 15.66 -18.55
N LEU A 22 -15.00 15.68 -17.82
CA LEU A 22 -13.92 14.74 -18.05
C LEU A 22 -14.34 13.33 -17.58
N ASP A 23 -14.30 12.36 -18.49
CA ASP A 23 -14.54 10.95 -18.19
C ASP A 23 -13.26 10.12 -18.33
N GLY A 24 -12.96 9.31 -17.31
CA GLY A 24 -11.81 8.41 -17.27
C GLY A 24 -12.07 7.05 -17.91
N THR A 25 -13.31 6.75 -18.33
CA THR A 25 -13.71 5.43 -18.83
C THR A 25 -12.89 4.99 -20.03
N ALA A 26 -12.62 5.88 -21.01
CA ALA A 26 -11.81 5.55 -22.18
C ALA A 26 -10.39 5.06 -21.81
N LEU A 27 -9.79 5.63 -20.75
CA LEU A 27 -8.49 5.19 -20.26
C LEU A 27 -8.58 3.81 -19.58
N ARG A 28 -9.65 3.57 -18.82
CA ARG A 28 -9.92 2.28 -18.17
C ARG A 28 -10.15 1.18 -19.21
N GLU A 29 -10.90 1.46 -20.26
CA GLU A 29 -11.15 0.55 -21.37
C GLU A 29 -9.87 0.21 -22.13
N TYR A 30 -9.06 1.22 -22.44
CA TYR A 30 -7.78 1.02 -23.12
C TYR A 30 -6.84 0.07 -22.35
N PHE A 31 -6.77 0.21 -21.01
CA PHE A 31 -5.91 -0.60 -20.16
C PHE A 31 -6.58 -1.86 -19.57
N ALA A 32 -7.87 -2.09 -19.83
CA ALA A 32 -8.62 -3.23 -19.30
C ALA A 32 -7.91 -4.60 -19.49
N PRO A 33 -7.39 -4.95 -20.70
CA PRO A 33 -6.73 -6.25 -20.87
C PRO A 33 -5.43 -6.37 -20.08
N LEU A 34 -4.67 -5.27 -19.94
CA LEU A 34 -3.43 -5.26 -19.16
C LEU A 34 -3.73 -5.40 -17.67
N GLU A 35 -4.76 -4.71 -17.18
CA GLU A 35 -5.16 -4.80 -15.78
C GLU A 35 -5.58 -6.22 -15.39
N GLU A 36 -6.32 -6.91 -16.26
CA GLU A 36 -6.71 -8.30 -16.03
C GLU A 36 -5.49 -9.22 -15.98
N TRP A 37 -4.56 -9.07 -16.92
CA TRP A 37 -3.33 -9.86 -16.93
C TRP A 37 -2.49 -9.61 -15.66
N LEU A 38 -2.30 -8.36 -15.25
CA LEU A 38 -1.55 -8.00 -14.04
C LEU A 38 -2.20 -8.58 -12.77
N ARG A 39 -3.53 -8.60 -12.70
CA ARG A 39 -4.26 -9.19 -11.57
C ARG A 39 -3.97 -10.68 -11.44
N GLN A 40 -4.00 -11.41 -12.55
CA GLN A 40 -3.70 -12.84 -12.58
C GLN A 40 -2.24 -13.12 -12.25
N GLU A 41 -1.33 -12.34 -12.83
CA GLU A 41 0.11 -12.52 -12.63
C GLU A 41 0.51 -12.25 -11.18
N ASN A 42 0.03 -11.16 -10.57
CA ASN A 42 0.31 -10.85 -9.17
C ASN A 42 -0.16 -11.96 -8.22
N LEU A 43 -1.30 -12.59 -8.51
CA LEU A 43 -1.79 -13.75 -7.75
C LEU A 43 -0.90 -14.99 -7.97
N ARG A 44 -0.45 -15.22 -9.21
CA ARG A 44 0.41 -16.35 -9.58
C ARG A 44 1.78 -16.28 -8.91
N THR A 45 2.37 -15.09 -8.82
CA THR A 45 3.69 -14.85 -8.21
C THR A 45 3.62 -14.47 -6.74
N ASN A 46 2.42 -14.26 -6.20
CA ASN A 46 2.18 -13.82 -4.82
C ASN A 46 2.85 -12.48 -4.52
N GLU A 47 2.72 -11.52 -5.45
CA GLU A 47 3.26 -10.17 -5.30
C GLU A 47 2.45 -9.35 -4.30
N TYR A 48 3.15 -8.55 -3.51
CA TYR A 48 2.53 -7.57 -2.63
C TYR A 48 2.11 -6.33 -3.41
N VAL A 49 0.80 -6.08 -3.48
CA VAL A 49 0.23 -4.89 -4.13
C VAL A 49 -0.05 -3.80 -3.10
N GLY A 50 0.72 -2.72 -3.18
CA GLY A 50 0.63 -1.58 -2.28
C GLY A 50 2.01 -1.06 -1.92
N TRP A 51 2.07 -0.19 -0.93
CA TRP A 51 3.31 0.34 -0.39
C TRP A 51 3.23 0.36 1.13
N ASN A 52 4.35 0.01 1.78
CA ASN A 52 4.51 0.26 3.20
C ASN A 52 4.89 1.72 3.41
N TYR A 53 4.29 2.35 4.41
CA TYR A 53 4.63 3.72 4.75
C TYR A 53 6.01 3.78 5.43
N ASP A 54 6.97 4.42 4.75
CA ASP A 54 8.36 4.58 5.22
C ASP A 54 8.54 5.69 6.27
N GLY A 55 7.49 6.45 6.61
CA GLY A 55 7.59 7.47 7.67
C GLY A 55 8.34 8.75 7.32
N ASP A 56 9.09 8.78 6.22
CA ASP A 56 10.12 9.80 6.01
C ASP A 56 9.72 10.99 5.11
N TYR A 57 8.55 10.93 4.46
CA TYR A 57 8.14 11.97 3.49
C TYR A 57 7.86 13.35 4.10
N CYS A 58 7.69 13.45 5.41
CA CYS A 58 7.46 14.71 6.12
C CYS A 58 8.65 15.19 6.95
N LYS A 59 9.72 14.41 7.09
CA LYS A 59 10.80 14.75 8.04
C LYS A 59 11.55 16.02 7.61
N ARG A 60 11.93 16.10 6.34
CA ARG A 60 12.70 17.23 5.78
C ARG A 60 11.89 18.54 5.70
N SER A 61 10.63 18.46 5.28
CA SER A 61 9.73 19.63 5.11
C SER A 61 9.27 20.20 6.45
N ILE A 62 9.04 19.36 7.46
CA ILE A 62 8.72 19.78 8.82
C ILE A 62 9.93 20.41 9.52
N GLU A 63 11.12 19.80 9.38
CA GLU A 63 12.38 20.34 9.94
C GLU A 63 12.71 21.72 9.35
N THR A 64 12.54 21.88 8.03
CA THR A 64 12.83 23.15 7.34
C THR A 64 11.82 24.26 7.69
N ALA A 65 10.57 23.89 7.97
CA ALA A 65 9.50 24.84 8.33
C ALA A 65 9.48 25.22 9.83
N GLY A 66 10.32 24.61 10.67
CA GLY A 66 10.37 24.89 12.11
C GLY A 66 9.09 24.53 12.87
N LEU A 67 8.28 23.61 12.31
CA LEU A 67 7.01 23.20 12.91
C LEU A 67 7.26 22.10 13.95
N GLN A 68 6.81 22.30 15.20
CA GLN A 68 6.77 21.23 16.21
C GLN A 68 5.61 20.29 15.90
N VAL A 69 5.90 19.06 15.48
CA VAL A 69 4.90 17.98 15.45
C VAL A 69 4.87 17.32 16.82
N PHE A 70 3.76 17.46 17.53
CA PHE A 70 3.48 16.64 18.71
C PHE A 70 2.96 15.28 18.25
N GLY A 71 3.70 14.21 18.56
CA GLY A 71 3.37 12.83 18.18
C GLY A 71 4.60 12.17 17.56
N GLY A 72 5.27 11.31 18.35
CA GLY A 72 6.50 10.65 17.96
C GLY A 72 6.36 9.75 16.70
N TYR A 73 7.51 9.24 16.24
CA TYR A 73 7.58 8.35 15.07
C TYR A 73 6.78 7.06 15.32
N TYR A 74 5.68 6.85 14.58
CA TYR A 74 4.94 5.58 14.56
C TYR A 74 5.70 4.53 13.74
N ASN A 75 6.82 4.07 14.27
CA ASN A 75 7.49 2.82 13.91
C ASN A 75 8.28 2.34 15.14
N ALA A 76 7.61 2.22 16.28
CA ALA A 76 8.10 1.29 17.29
C ALA A 76 7.82 -0.11 16.74
N ALA A 77 8.79 -0.69 16.04
CA ALA A 77 8.79 -2.13 15.82
C ALA A 77 8.59 -2.78 17.19
N THR A 78 7.43 -3.41 17.40
CA THR A 78 7.27 -4.27 18.57
C THR A 78 8.37 -5.31 18.44
N GLY A 79 9.36 -5.23 19.33
CA GLY A 79 10.49 -6.13 19.32
C GLY A 79 9.96 -7.55 19.17
N GLN A 80 10.34 -8.20 18.08
CA GLN A 80 10.01 -9.58 17.79
C GLN A 80 10.35 -10.37 19.05
N LYS A 81 9.33 -10.77 19.83
CA LYS A 81 9.55 -11.68 20.95
C LYS A 81 10.02 -12.96 20.30
N SER A 82 11.33 -13.20 20.36
CA SER A 82 11.95 -14.43 19.94
C SER A 82 11.17 -15.58 20.56
N SER A 83 10.93 -16.58 19.73
CA SER A 83 10.15 -17.79 19.97
C SER A 83 10.76 -18.68 21.07
N VAL A 84 10.79 -18.18 22.31
CA VAL A 84 11.25 -18.90 23.50
C VAL A 84 10.08 -19.63 24.20
N ASP A 85 8.85 -19.48 23.69
CA ASP A 85 7.64 -20.06 24.29
C ASP A 85 7.52 -21.61 24.13
N LEU A 86 8.39 -22.25 23.33
CA LEU A 86 8.38 -23.69 23.08
C LEU A 86 9.27 -24.52 24.02
N TYR A 87 10.22 -23.89 24.73
CA TYR A 87 11.07 -24.56 25.71
C TYR A 87 10.30 -25.23 26.87
N PRO A 88 9.26 -24.63 27.48
CA PRO A 88 8.53 -25.29 28.56
C PRO A 88 7.78 -26.54 28.07
N LEU A 89 7.26 -26.54 26.83
CA LEU A 89 6.60 -27.71 26.24
C LEU A 89 7.59 -28.85 25.99
N ILE A 90 8.78 -28.54 25.47
CA ILE A 90 9.83 -29.55 25.23
C ILE A 90 10.30 -30.16 26.56
N LEU A 91 10.44 -29.34 27.60
CA LEU A 91 10.89 -29.80 28.92
C LEU A 91 9.83 -30.67 29.62
N LEU A 92 8.54 -30.34 29.47
CA LEU A 92 7.43 -31.17 29.97
C LEU A 92 7.36 -32.53 29.26
N ILE A 93 7.59 -32.56 27.94
CA ILE A 93 7.63 -33.82 27.18
C ILE A 93 8.80 -34.69 27.66
N TYR A 94 9.99 -34.12 27.82
CA TYR A 94 11.15 -34.85 28.34
C TYR A 94 10.91 -35.42 29.76
N LEU A 95 10.32 -34.63 30.66
CA LEU A 95 9.98 -35.09 32.00
C LEU A 95 8.94 -36.21 31.98
N TYR A 96 7.92 -36.12 31.12
CA TYR A 96 6.92 -37.17 30.94
C TYR A 96 7.56 -38.48 30.48
N PHE A 97 8.42 -38.44 29.46
CA PHE A 97 9.13 -39.63 28.98
C PHE A 97 10.08 -40.21 30.04
N SER A 98 10.80 -39.36 30.79
CA SER A 98 11.70 -39.82 31.85
C SER A 98 10.95 -40.43 33.05
N LEU A 99 9.73 -39.97 33.36
CA LEU A 99 8.91 -40.50 34.44
C LEU A 99 8.16 -41.78 34.03
N CYS A 100 7.91 -41.96 32.73
CA CYS A 100 7.23 -43.15 32.18
C CYS A 100 8.20 -44.31 31.93
N LEU A 101 9.51 -44.05 31.89
CA LEU A 101 10.58 -45.06 31.77
C LEU A 101 11.15 -45.55 33.12
N LEU A 102 10.63 -45.05 34.25
CA LEU A 102 10.91 -45.54 35.61
C LEU A 102 9.77 -46.42 36.11
#